data_AF-A0A3C0QQX7-F1
#
_entry.id   AF-A0A3C0QQX7-F1
#
_cell.length_a   1.000
_cell.length_b   1.000
_cell.length_c   1.000
_cell.angle_alpha   90.00
_cell.angle_beta   90.00
_cell.angle_gamma   90.00
#
_symmetry.space_group_name_H-M   'P 1'
#
loop_
_entity.id
_entity.type
_entity.pdbx_description
1 polymer ?
#
loop_
_entity_poly.entity_id
_entity_poly.type
_entity_poly.pdbx_seq_one_letter_code
_entity_poly.pdbx_strand_id
1 'polypeptide(L)'
;MKTKQTGTLILDGQEFNLLDSENTRLNFFESDEEEGTLTISLDLDFERKLFQLKEDEGESEPEEVSPQIIINEHETGKSSIDEIIGDDYEVESVEEAEEREDMFYVYEHEPFINYTLSVVEKEGEMVHIRMEGKAIADGYSRPEKIADFSSDFWLRCKKD
;
A
#
# COMPACT_ATOMS: atom_id res chain seq x y z
N MET A 1 23.93 2.23 3.06
CA MET A 1 22.99 3.21 2.46
C MET A 1 22.30 2.58 1.28
N LYS A 2 21.03 2.24 1.46
CA LYS A 2 20.10 1.92 0.38
C LYS A 2 19.89 3.18 -0.46
N THR A 3 20.03 3.05 -1.77
CA THR A 3 19.89 4.19 -2.71
C THR A 3 18.72 4.03 -3.67
N LYS A 4 18.02 2.91 -3.59
CA LYS A 4 16.89 2.53 -4.44
C LYS A 4 15.71 2.13 -3.57
N GLN A 5 14.52 2.41 -4.07
CA GLN A 5 13.31 1.86 -3.49
C GLN A 5 13.23 0.37 -3.82
N THR A 6 12.87 -0.44 -2.83
CA THR A 6 12.83 -1.90 -2.98
C THR A 6 11.75 -2.47 -2.10
N GLY A 7 11.11 -3.54 -2.53
CA GLY A 7 10.20 -4.29 -1.68
C GLY A 7 9.28 -5.16 -2.51
N THR A 8 8.37 -5.84 -1.81
CA THR A 8 7.46 -6.79 -2.44
C THR A 8 6.06 -6.63 -1.89
N LEU A 9 5.09 -6.83 -2.77
CA LEU A 9 3.69 -7.09 -2.45
C LEU A 9 3.45 -8.58 -2.67
N ILE A 10 2.85 -9.24 -1.68
CA ILE A 10 2.35 -10.60 -1.78
C ILE A 10 0.83 -10.50 -1.79
N LEU A 11 0.19 -10.89 -2.90
CA LEU A 11 -1.27 -10.92 -3.06
C LEU A 11 -1.70 -12.35 -3.40
N ASP A 12 -2.57 -12.94 -2.57
CA ASP A 12 -2.96 -14.35 -2.69
C ASP A 12 -1.75 -15.32 -2.81
N GLY A 13 -0.66 -15.00 -2.09
CA GLY A 13 0.58 -15.76 -2.10
C GLY A 13 1.47 -15.57 -3.34
N GLN A 14 1.12 -14.68 -4.25
CA GLN A 14 1.92 -14.33 -5.41
C GLN A 14 2.68 -13.02 -5.21
N GLU A 15 3.97 -13.05 -5.52
CA GLU A 15 4.88 -11.91 -5.34
C GLU A 15 4.88 -10.98 -6.56
N PHE A 16 4.81 -9.68 -6.27
CA PHE A 16 5.04 -8.55 -7.16
C PHE A 16 6.15 -7.67 -6.59
N ASN A 17 7.14 -7.32 -7.42
CA ASN A 17 8.23 -6.45 -7.00
C ASN A 17 7.81 -4.99 -7.10
N LEU A 18 8.21 -4.18 -6.12
CA LEU A 18 8.07 -2.73 -6.17
C LEU A 18 8.90 -2.14 -7.32
N LEU A 19 8.32 -1.21 -8.08
CA LEU A 19 9.03 -0.45 -9.10
C LEU A 19 9.79 0.73 -8.48
N ASP A 20 11.11 0.77 -8.66
CA ASP A 20 11.93 1.95 -8.30
C ASP A 20 11.73 3.05 -9.36
N SER A 21 10.60 3.75 -9.28
CA SER A 21 10.18 4.77 -10.24
C SER A 21 9.95 6.13 -9.57
N GLU A 22 9.78 7.18 -10.38
CA GLU A 22 9.36 8.48 -9.85
C GLU A 22 7.93 8.50 -9.35
N ASN A 23 7.09 7.52 -9.70
CA ASN A 23 5.70 7.44 -9.24
C ASN A 23 5.60 6.72 -7.90
N THR A 24 6.51 5.79 -7.62
CA THR A 24 6.60 5.16 -6.30
C THR A 24 7.12 6.14 -5.26
N ARG A 25 6.27 6.52 -4.31
CA ARG A 25 6.51 7.61 -3.36
C ARG A 25 5.97 7.29 -1.97
N LEU A 26 6.73 7.76 -1.00
CA LEU A 26 6.28 7.97 0.38
C LEU A 26 6.48 9.44 0.70
N ASN A 27 5.40 10.11 1.07
CA ASN A 27 5.43 11.53 1.42
C ASN A 27 5.15 11.71 2.91
N PHE A 28 5.89 12.64 3.51
CA PHE A 28 5.53 13.24 4.79
C PHE A 28 5.51 14.76 4.60
N PHE A 29 4.40 15.38 4.95
CA PHE A 29 4.21 16.84 4.85
C PHE A 29 3.39 17.32 6.05
N GLU A 30 3.41 18.63 6.30
CA GLU A 30 2.66 19.24 7.39
C GLU A 30 1.16 19.22 7.06
N SER A 31 0.33 18.85 8.03
CA SER A 31 -1.12 18.83 7.89
C SER A 31 -1.65 20.24 7.65
N ASP A 32 -2.55 20.35 6.68
CA ASP A 32 -3.33 21.57 6.43
C ASP A 32 -4.49 21.73 7.44
N GLU A 33 -4.86 20.65 8.15
CA GLU A 33 -5.98 20.65 9.12
C GLU A 33 -5.52 20.91 10.56
N GLU A 34 -4.36 20.36 10.96
CA GLU A 34 -3.78 20.52 12.29
C GLU A 34 -2.31 21.02 12.22
N GLU A 35 -2.11 22.30 12.58
CA GLU A 35 -0.79 22.94 12.58
C GLU A 35 0.22 22.16 13.45
N GLY A 36 1.36 21.81 12.85
CA GLY A 36 2.42 21.07 13.53
C GLY A 36 2.24 19.54 13.56
N THR A 37 1.17 19.01 12.95
CA THR A 37 0.98 17.56 12.74
C THR A 37 1.50 17.17 11.35
N LEU A 38 2.11 15.99 11.23
CA LEU A 38 2.51 15.42 9.95
C LEU A 38 1.40 14.53 9.39
N THR A 39 1.33 14.53 8.07
CA THR A 39 0.49 13.63 7.29
C THR A 39 1.38 12.66 6.53
N ILE A 40 0.94 11.42 6.38
CA ILE A 40 1.59 10.38 5.57
C ILE A 40 0.72 10.06 4.34
N SER A 41 1.36 9.83 3.19
CA SER A 41 0.70 9.28 2.00
C SER A 41 1.64 8.39 1.19
N LEU A 42 1.07 7.46 0.43
CA LEU A 42 1.78 6.48 -0.37
C LEU A 42 1.18 6.36 -1.76
N ASP A 43 2.04 6.24 -2.76
CA ASP A 43 1.69 5.90 -4.14
C ASP A 43 2.71 4.86 -4.59
N LEU A 44 2.31 3.61 -4.77
CA LEU A 44 3.21 2.47 -4.98
C LEU A 44 2.87 1.75 -6.27
N ASP A 45 3.86 1.63 -7.15
CA ASP A 45 3.76 0.90 -8.41
C ASP A 45 4.48 -0.44 -8.31
N PHE A 46 3.88 -1.48 -8.89
CA PHE A 46 4.47 -2.82 -8.92
C PHE A 46 4.77 -3.30 -10.34
N GLU A 47 5.78 -4.16 -10.45
CA GLU A 47 6.17 -4.78 -11.71
C GLU A 47 5.00 -5.58 -12.30
N ARG A 48 4.75 -5.32 -13.59
CA ARG A 48 3.76 -6.06 -14.35
C ARG A 48 4.12 -7.54 -14.47
N LYS A 49 3.15 -8.43 -14.21
CA LYS A 49 3.34 -9.88 -14.25
C LYS A 49 2.02 -10.61 -14.51
N LEU A 50 2.10 -11.86 -14.95
CA LEU A 50 0.95 -12.78 -14.95
C LEU A 50 0.52 -13.08 -13.51
N PHE A 51 -0.77 -12.87 -13.24
CA PHE A 51 -1.45 -13.11 -11.99
C PHE A 51 -2.63 -14.04 -12.21
N GLN A 52 -2.85 -14.93 -11.25
CA GLN A 52 -3.84 -15.98 -11.35
C GLN A 52 -4.46 -16.23 -9.98
N LEU A 53 -5.75 -15.96 -9.81
CA LEU A 53 -6.40 -16.12 -8.51
C LEU A 53 -6.68 -17.59 -8.21
N LYS A 54 -6.50 -18.00 -6.96
CA LYS A 54 -7.00 -19.30 -6.49
C LYS A 54 -8.53 -19.28 -6.46
N GLU A 55 -9.14 -20.36 -6.95
CA GLU A 55 -10.57 -20.58 -6.93
C GLU A 55 -10.91 -21.88 -6.22
N ASP A 56 -12.18 -22.04 -5.80
CA ASP A 56 -12.67 -23.28 -5.19
C ASP A 56 -12.48 -24.50 -6.12
N GLU A 57 -12.57 -24.29 -7.44
CA GLU A 57 -12.39 -25.33 -8.48
C GLU A 57 -11.13 -25.09 -9.33
N GLY A 58 -10.02 -24.69 -8.71
CA GLY A 58 -8.71 -24.59 -9.37
C GLY A 58 -8.14 -23.19 -9.33
N GLU A 59 -7.77 -22.66 -10.48
CA GLU A 59 -7.16 -21.33 -10.62
C GLU A 59 -7.81 -20.63 -11.81
N SER A 60 -7.95 -19.30 -11.75
CA SER A 60 -8.47 -18.50 -12.86
C SER A 60 -7.57 -18.63 -14.10
N GLU A 61 -7.99 -18.11 -15.25
CA GLU A 61 -7.02 -17.91 -16.34
C GLU A 61 -5.97 -16.86 -15.91
N PRO A 62 -4.68 -17.06 -16.24
CA PRO A 62 -3.63 -16.11 -15.89
C PRO A 62 -3.73 -14.87 -16.77
N GLU A 63 -3.69 -13.70 -16.14
CA GLU A 63 -3.80 -12.41 -16.81
C GLU A 63 -2.64 -11.49 -16.42
N GLU A 64 -2.22 -10.63 -17.35
CA GLU A 64 -1.15 -9.68 -17.08
C GLU A 64 -1.71 -8.48 -16.31
N VAL A 65 -1.24 -8.30 -15.08
CA VAL A 65 -1.64 -7.19 -14.19
C VAL A 65 -0.42 -6.39 -13.76
N SER A 66 -0.63 -5.13 -13.39
CA SER A 66 0.39 -4.24 -12.85
C SER A 66 -0.19 -3.56 -11.62
N PRO A 67 -0.08 -4.18 -10.43
CA PRO A 67 -0.80 -3.68 -9.27
C PRO A 67 -0.32 -2.29 -8.85
N GLN A 68 -1.19 -1.55 -8.17
CA GLN A 68 -0.86 -0.27 -7.53
C GLN A 68 -1.52 -0.15 -6.16
N ILE A 69 -0.83 0.45 -5.21
CA ILE A 69 -1.40 0.80 -3.90
C ILE A 69 -1.30 2.31 -3.73
N ILE A 70 -2.44 2.96 -3.50
CA ILE A 70 -2.53 4.39 -3.22
C ILE A 70 -3.16 4.54 -1.85
N ILE A 71 -2.39 5.07 -0.90
CA ILE A 71 -2.88 5.46 0.42
C ILE A 71 -2.85 6.98 0.47
N ASN A 72 -4.03 7.57 0.54
CA ASN A 72 -4.19 8.99 0.64
C ASN A 72 -3.81 9.50 2.02
N GLU A 73 -3.81 10.82 2.09
CA GLU A 73 -3.42 11.60 3.24
C GLU A 73 -4.03 11.07 4.55
N HIS A 74 -3.15 10.71 5.48
CA HIS A 74 -3.51 10.30 6.83
C HIS A 74 -2.77 11.14 7.86
N GLU A 75 -3.51 11.83 8.72
CA GLU A 75 -2.92 12.55 9.84
C GLU A 75 -2.29 11.58 10.84
N THR A 76 -1.04 11.84 11.20
CA THR A 76 -0.30 10.96 12.11
C THR A 76 -0.48 11.33 13.58
N GLY A 77 -0.98 12.55 13.86
CA GLY A 77 -0.98 13.15 15.20
C GLY A 77 0.42 13.38 15.78
N LYS A 78 1.47 13.31 14.96
CA LYS A 78 2.88 13.50 15.35
C LYS A 78 3.51 14.67 14.64
N SER A 79 4.55 15.24 15.24
CA SER A 79 5.24 16.40 14.68
C SER A 79 6.49 16.05 13.85
N SER A 80 6.92 14.78 13.88
CA SER A 80 8.13 14.34 13.19
C SER A 80 8.09 12.86 12.82
N ILE A 81 8.83 12.48 11.77
CA ILE A 81 8.98 11.08 11.34
C ILE A 81 9.57 10.22 12.48
N ASP A 82 10.47 10.77 13.30
CA ASP A 82 11.08 10.03 14.40
C ASP A 82 10.05 9.66 15.49
N GLU A 83 8.97 10.43 15.63
CA GLU A 83 7.84 10.13 16.54
C GLU A 83 6.84 9.13 15.95
N ILE A 84 6.86 8.93 14.63
CA ILE A 84 5.98 8.02 13.88
C ILE A 84 6.59 6.60 13.82
N ILE A 85 7.90 6.46 13.96
CA ILE A 85 8.57 5.15 13.91
C ILE A 85 8.02 4.24 15.04
N GLY A 86 7.52 3.06 14.63
CA GLY A 86 6.91 2.07 15.50
C GLY A 86 5.39 2.19 15.61
N ASP A 87 4.78 3.20 14.99
CA ASP A 87 3.32 3.35 14.94
C ASP A 87 2.69 2.53 13.81
N ASP A 88 1.46 2.10 14.08
CA ASP A 88 0.58 1.39 13.17
C ASP A 88 -0.67 2.25 12.92
N TYR A 89 -1.10 2.31 11.66
CA TYR A 89 -2.31 2.98 11.22
C TYR A 89 -3.25 1.96 10.61
N GLU A 90 -4.50 1.96 11.05
CA GLU A 90 -5.47 0.92 10.69
C GLU A 90 -6.66 1.56 9.98
N VAL A 91 -7.13 0.88 8.93
CA VAL A 91 -8.43 1.09 8.31
C VAL A 91 -9.20 -0.21 8.48
N GLU A 92 -10.37 -0.13 9.13
CA GLU A 92 -11.09 -1.32 9.59
C GLU A 92 -12.18 -1.79 8.60
N SER A 93 -12.55 -0.97 7.62
CA SER A 93 -13.69 -1.21 6.74
C SER A 93 -13.50 -0.69 5.31
N VAL A 94 -14.32 -1.22 4.40
CA VAL A 94 -14.42 -0.74 3.01
C VAL A 94 -14.89 0.71 2.99
N GLU A 95 -15.89 1.05 3.79
CA GLU A 95 -16.46 2.39 3.82
C GLU A 95 -15.42 3.44 4.24
N GLU A 96 -14.60 3.13 5.23
CA GLU A 96 -13.51 4.02 5.66
C GLU A 96 -12.42 4.17 4.59
N ALA A 97 -12.03 3.07 3.94
CA ALA A 97 -11.08 3.12 2.82
C ALA A 97 -11.63 3.98 1.66
N GLU A 98 -12.90 3.83 1.32
CA GLU A 98 -13.58 4.62 0.28
C GLU A 98 -13.71 6.10 0.67
N GLU A 99 -14.06 6.42 1.92
CA GLU A 99 -14.12 7.80 2.42
C GLU A 99 -12.76 8.50 2.36
N ARG A 100 -11.68 7.75 2.57
CA ARG A 100 -10.29 8.22 2.43
C ARG A 100 -9.82 8.22 0.98
N GLU A 101 -10.59 7.66 0.06
CA GLU A 101 -10.19 7.39 -1.32
C GLU A 101 -8.89 6.56 -1.41
N ASP A 102 -8.64 5.68 -0.43
CA ASP A 102 -7.54 4.71 -0.47
C ASP A 102 -7.85 3.63 -1.52
N MET A 103 -6.90 3.35 -2.42
CA MET A 103 -7.16 2.51 -3.59
C MET A 103 -6.15 1.38 -3.74
N PHE A 104 -6.64 0.21 -4.12
CA PHE A 104 -5.83 -0.90 -4.60
C PHE A 104 -6.23 -1.23 -6.03
N TYR A 105 -5.27 -1.18 -6.97
CA TYR A 105 -5.50 -1.60 -8.34
C TYR A 105 -4.86 -2.96 -8.59
N VAL A 106 -5.62 -3.91 -9.11
CA VAL A 106 -5.09 -5.17 -9.67
C VAL A 106 -5.56 -5.32 -11.12
N TYR A 107 -6.87 -5.39 -11.34
CA TYR A 107 -7.49 -5.34 -12.68
C TYR A 107 -8.14 -3.98 -12.97
N GLU A 108 -8.81 -3.40 -11.98
CA GLU A 108 -9.41 -2.05 -11.98
C GLU A 108 -9.34 -1.44 -10.58
N HIS A 109 -10.13 -0.40 -10.30
CA HIS A 109 -10.34 0.14 -8.95
C HIS A 109 -10.98 -0.91 -8.04
N GLU A 110 -10.15 -1.57 -7.23
CA GLU A 110 -10.56 -2.59 -6.27
C GLU A 110 -10.40 -2.04 -4.84
N PRO A 111 -11.47 -2.02 -4.03
CA PRO A 111 -11.38 -1.44 -2.70
C PRO A 111 -10.59 -2.33 -1.73
N PHE A 112 -9.83 -1.67 -0.85
CA PHE A 112 -9.39 -2.30 0.39
C PHE A 112 -10.61 -2.70 1.22
N ILE A 113 -10.52 -3.82 1.92
CA ILE A 113 -11.49 -4.22 2.94
C ILE A 113 -11.04 -3.74 4.31
N ASN A 114 -9.76 -3.93 4.58
CA ASN A 114 -9.06 -3.40 5.73
C ASN A 114 -7.56 -3.47 5.47
N TYR A 115 -6.80 -2.66 6.20
CA TYR A 115 -5.36 -2.81 6.24
C TYR A 115 -4.78 -2.19 7.51
N THR A 116 -3.59 -2.67 7.87
CA THR A 116 -2.67 -2.01 8.78
C THR A 116 -1.48 -1.52 7.98
N LEU A 117 -1.06 -0.27 8.21
CA LEU A 117 0.19 0.31 7.72
C LEU A 117 1.12 0.57 8.90
N SER A 118 2.29 -0.04 8.87
CA SER A 118 3.31 0.11 9.92
C SER A 118 4.50 0.91 9.42
N VAL A 119 4.91 1.93 10.19
CA VAL A 119 6.18 2.65 9.95
C VAL A 119 7.27 2.04 10.80
N VAL A 120 8.03 1.09 10.25
CA VAL A 120 8.88 0.19 11.04
C VAL A 120 10.16 0.87 11.53
N GLU A 121 10.93 1.48 10.62
CA GLU A 121 12.19 2.15 10.94
C GLU A 121 12.62 3.10 9.82
N LYS A 122 13.69 3.86 10.06
CA LYS A 122 14.27 4.81 9.10
C LYS A 122 15.79 4.69 9.05
N GLU A 123 16.34 4.55 7.86
CA GLU A 123 17.79 4.57 7.59
C GLU A 123 18.11 5.67 6.57
N GLY A 124 18.65 6.80 7.04
CA GLY A 124 18.95 7.93 6.17
C GLY A 124 17.67 8.53 5.57
N GLU A 125 17.55 8.53 4.25
CA GLU A 125 16.34 9.00 3.53
C GLU A 125 15.32 7.89 3.28
N MET A 126 15.63 6.65 3.67
CA MET A 126 14.77 5.50 3.42
C MET A 126 13.95 5.16 4.65
N VAL A 127 12.68 4.90 4.47
CA VAL A 127 11.75 4.47 5.51
C VAL A 127 11.27 3.06 5.19
N HIS A 128 11.28 2.20 6.19
CA HIS A 128 10.77 0.85 6.12
C HIS A 128 9.28 0.87 6.43
N ILE A 129 8.45 0.54 5.44
CA ILE A 129 7.00 0.44 5.59
C ILE A 129 6.58 -1.02 5.43
N ARG A 130 5.61 -1.43 6.22
CA ARG A 130 4.88 -2.69 6.02
C ARG A 130 3.40 -2.40 5.90
N MET A 131 2.72 -3.21 5.09
CA MET A 131 1.27 -3.22 5.09
C MET A 131 0.77 -4.65 5.08
N GLU A 132 -0.37 -4.90 5.70
CA GLU A 132 -1.07 -6.17 5.62
C GLU A 132 -2.57 -5.96 5.75
N GLY A 133 -3.36 -6.84 5.15
CA GLY A 133 -4.81 -6.72 5.21
C GLY A 133 -5.51 -7.57 4.17
N LYS A 134 -6.75 -7.18 3.87
CA LYS A 134 -7.58 -7.80 2.84
C LYS A 134 -8.02 -6.78 1.82
N ALA A 135 -8.09 -7.20 0.57
CA ALA A 135 -8.61 -6.41 -0.52
C ALA A 135 -9.46 -7.26 -1.46
N ILE A 136 -10.34 -6.60 -2.19
CA ILE A 136 -10.90 -7.21 -3.39
C ILE A 136 -9.75 -7.36 -4.39
N ALA A 137 -9.60 -8.56 -4.96
CA ALA A 137 -8.53 -8.88 -5.91
C ALA A 137 -9.07 -9.17 -7.33
N ASP A 138 -10.40 -9.31 -7.45
CA ASP A 138 -11.13 -9.40 -8.72
C ASP A 138 -12.59 -8.98 -8.46
N GLY A 139 -12.87 -7.70 -8.73
CA GLY A 139 -14.22 -7.11 -8.63
C GLY A 139 -15.17 -7.49 -9.78
N TYR A 140 -14.65 -8.13 -10.83
CA TYR A 140 -15.45 -8.59 -11.97
C TYR A 140 -16.14 -9.93 -11.71
N SER A 141 -15.53 -10.75 -10.86
CA SER A 141 -16.11 -12.02 -10.43
C SER A 141 -17.44 -11.85 -9.69
N ARG A 142 -18.25 -12.91 -9.72
CA ARG A 142 -19.55 -12.97 -9.03
C ARG A 142 -19.65 -14.32 -8.30
N PRO A 143 -19.48 -14.37 -6.97
CA PRO A 143 -19.17 -13.26 -6.05
C PRO A 143 -17.77 -12.67 -6.30
N GLU A 144 -17.53 -11.46 -5.78
CA GLU A 144 -16.20 -10.83 -5.78
C GLU A 144 -15.19 -11.72 -5.04
N LYS A 145 -13.95 -11.72 -5.52
CA LYS A 145 -12.86 -12.47 -4.89
C LYS A 145 -12.07 -11.55 -3.97
N ILE A 146 -11.84 -12.06 -2.78
CA ILE A 146 -11.10 -11.38 -1.72
C ILE A 146 -9.78 -12.13 -1.52
N ALA A 147 -8.70 -11.38 -1.43
CA ALA A 147 -7.39 -11.93 -1.13
C ALA A 147 -6.79 -11.26 0.11
N ASP A 148 -6.02 -12.05 0.86
CA ASP A 148 -5.05 -11.50 1.78
C ASP A 148 -3.89 -10.89 0.99
N PHE A 149 -3.43 -9.74 1.47
CA PHE A 149 -2.20 -9.14 0.99
C PHE A 149 -1.26 -8.83 2.15
N SER A 150 0.04 -8.84 1.86
CA SER A 150 1.07 -8.37 2.77
C SER A 150 2.20 -7.74 1.97
N SER A 151 2.92 -6.82 2.58
CA SER A 151 4.00 -6.13 1.91
C SER A 151 5.09 -5.64 2.86
N ASP A 152 6.30 -5.51 2.30
CA ASP A 152 7.48 -5.05 3.01
C ASP A 152 8.33 -4.21 2.05
N PHE A 153 8.44 -2.91 2.34
CA PHE A 153 9.05 -1.92 1.45
C PHE A 153 10.10 -1.06 2.15
N TRP A 154 11.12 -0.70 1.40
CA TRP A 154 12.01 0.42 1.69
C TRP A 154 11.74 1.51 0.67
N LEU A 155 11.12 2.58 1.13
CA LEU A 155 10.69 3.72 0.30
C LEU A 155 11.53 4.94 0.60
N ARG A 156 11.77 5.77 -0.41
CA ARG A 156 12.45 7.04 -0.19
C ARG A 156 11.44 8.04 0.31
N CYS A 157 11.69 8.60 1.49
CA CYS A 157 10.89 9.72 1.98
C CYS A 157 11.21 10.96 1.15
N LYS A 158 10.20 11.48 0.45
CA LYS A 158 10.21 12.87 0.01
C LYS A 158 9.66 13.75 1.13
N LYS A 159 10.41 14.79 1.46
CA LYS A 159 9.90 15.92 2.21
C LYS A 159 9.57 16.98 1.18
N ASP A 160 8.31 17.32 1.06
CA ASP A 160 7.88 18.52 0.34
C ASP A 160 7.98 19.74 1.28
#